data_AF-V5B5C3-F1
#
_entry.id   AF-V5B5C3-F1
#
_cell.length_a   1.000
_cell.length_b   1.000
_cell.length_c   1.000
_cell.angle_alpha   90.00
_cell.angle_beta   90.00
_cell.angle_gamma   90.00
#
_symmetry.space_group_name_H-M   'P 1'
#
loop_
_entity.id
_entity.type
_entity.pdbx_description
1 polymer ?
#
loop_
_entity_poly.entity_id
_entity_poly.type
_entity_poly.pdbx_seq_one_letter_code
_entity_poly.pdbx_strand_id
1 'polypeptide(L)'
;MNSGFLGDGIAFERERDHTRADIFVDRSEWSTDALNVGLVKCVVASGLFPNVVMNRGKRLMRNKLANRLSPSSSSVVHRTSQEDITQPFFVYDELVKSSESDRLQVRGLTNVPLWTILLMGTSSMPVVYRDDLNLAVVDEWIMFRASFGTLELIRKFKRAMNTCLGRKFLDPSDEKNNEKLEELRSIIKELVSTPFKPNDLSDRVWEEKGTIIEPRKAPKQEKSLPETGRSLSSSSSENEEVPIETKRAEVEATV
;
A
#
# COMPACT_ATOMS: atom_id res chain seq x y z
N MET A 1 -33.73 -11.33 -24.10
CA MET A 1 -33.45 -10.05 -23.43
C MET A 1 -32.03 -10.12 -22.88
N ASN A 2 -31.05 -9.68 -23.68
CA ASN A 2 -29.64 -9.62 -23.30
C ASN A 2 -29.33 -8.16 -22.98
N SER A 3 -29.14 -7.84 -21.69
CA SER A 3 -28.59 -6.57 -21.25
C SER A 3 -27.31 -6.85 -20.50
N GLY A 4 -26.19 -6.35 -21.00
CA GLY A 4 -24.92 -6.52 -20.32
C GLY A 4 -23.72 -6.01 -21.12
N PHE A 5 -23.72 -4.71 -21.42
CA PHE A 5 -22.57 -3.78 -21.44
C PHE A 5 -21.24 -4.14 -22.14
N LEU A 6 -21.11 -5.27 -22.82
CA LEU A 6 -19.91 -5.67 -23.53
C LEU A 6 -20.29 -5.94 -24.99
N GLY A 7 -19.69 -5.14 -25.89
CA GLY A 7 -19.95 -5.23 -27.32
C GLY A 7 -19.60 -6.59 -27.90
N ASP A 8 -20.31 -6.97 -28.96
CA ASP A 8 -20.04 -8.16 -29.76
C ASP A 8 -18.65 -8.03 -30.39
N GLY A 9 -17.65 -8.73 -29.84
CA GLY A 9 -16.29 -8.70 -30.38
C GLY A 9 -15.19 -9.29 -29.50
N ILE A 10 -15.46 -9.63 -28.23
CA ILE A 10 -14.44 -10.25 -27.38
C ILE A 10 -14.32 -11.74 -27.74
N ALA A 11 -13.32 -12.07 -28.54
CA ALA A 11 -12.90 -13.45 -28.75
C ALA A 11 -12.27 -13.97 -27.45
N PHE A 12 -13.07 -14.68 -26.64
CA PHE A 12 -12.61 -15.29 -25.40
C PHE A 12 -12.01 -16.67 -25.67
N GLU A 13 -10.68 -16.80 -25.64
CA GLU A 13 -10.05 -18.10 -25.39
C GLU A 13 -10.24 -18.45 -23.91
N ARG A 14 -11.39 -19.05 -23.60
CA ARG A 14 -11.63 -19.71 -22.31
C ARG A 14 -10.99 -21.10 -22.34
N GLU A 15 -9.74 -21.21 -21.88
CA GLU A 15 -9.27 -22.50 -21.35
C GLU A 15 -10.08 -22.81 -20.08
N ARG A 16 -11.03 -23.75 -20.19
CA ARG A 16 -11.83 -24.22 -19.05
C ARG A 16 -11.03 -25.24 -18.26
N ASP A 17 -10.46 -24.81 -17.14
CA ASP A 17 -9.91 -25.71 -16.13
C ASP A 17 -10.97 -25.98 -15.05
N HIS A 18 -11.61 -27.15 -15.12
CA HIS A 18 -12.76 -27.53 -14.28
C HIS A 18 -12.42 -27.77 -12.80
N THR A 19 -11.16 -27.64 -12.40
CA THR A 19 -10.71 -27.90 -11.01
C THR A 19 -10.62 -26.64 -10.14
N ARG A 20 -10.89 -25.47 -10.71
CA ARG A 20 -10.65 -24.17 -10.09
C ARG A 20 -11.95 -23.37 -10.06
N ALA A 21 -12.22 -22.65 -8.96
CA ALA A 21 -13.17 -21.55 -9.06
C ALA A 21 -12.63 -20.62 -10.15
N ASP A 22 -13.37 -20.43 -11.24
CA ASP A 22 -12.94 -19.67 -12.42
C ASP A 22 -12.49 -18.26 -12.01
N ILE A 23 -11.18 -18.08 -11.77
CA ILE A 23 -10.62 -16.77 -11.44
C ILE A 23 -10.54 -15.99 -12.74
N PHE A 24 -11.48 -15.07 -12.94
CA PHE A 24 -11.41 -14.13 -14.04
C PHE A 24 -10.24 -13.17 -13.83
N VAL A 25 -9.26 -13.23 -14.74
CA VAL A 25 -8.17 -12.27 -14.83
C VAL A 25 -8.36 -11.52 -16.13
N ASP A 26 -8.69 -10.24 -16.04
CA ASP A 26 -8.80 -9.39 -17.23
C ASP A 26 -7.41 -9.17 -17.84
N ARG A 27 -7.30 -9.46 -19.14
CA ARG A 27 -6.09 -9.25 -19.95
C ARG A 27 -6.29 -8.22 -21.06
N SER A 28 -7.41 -7.50 -21.03
CA SER A 28 -7.69 -6.45 -21.99
C SER A 28 -6.73 -5.25 -21.83
N GLU A 29 -6.68 -4.41 -22.86
CA GLU A 29 -5.88 -3.17 -22.88
C GLU A 29 -6.26 -2.22 -21.72
N TRP A 30 -7.51 -2.30 -21.25
CA TRP A 30 -8.05 -1.50 -20.15
C TRP A 30 -7.46 -1.87 -18.78
N SER A 31 -6.90 -3.08 -18.65
CA SER A 31 -6.29 -3.59 -17.42
C SER A 31 -4.76 -3.60 -17.45
N THR A 32 -4.14 -2.94 -18.43
CA THR A 32 -2.68 -2.90 -18.60
C THR A 32 -1.91 -2.38 -17.38
N ASP A 33 -2.51 -1.45 -16.61
CA ASP A 33 -1.92 -0.88 -15.40
C ASP A 33 -2.41 -1.52 -14.09
N ALA A 34 -3.23 -2.58 -14.15
CA ALA A 34 -3.81 -3.18 -12.95
C ALA A 34 -2.74 -3.70 -11.95
N LEU A 35 -1.52 -3.98 -12.42
CA LEU A 35 -0.39 -4.40 -11.59
C LEU A 35 0.50 -3.24 -11.11
N ASN A 36 0.29 -2.01 -11.60
CA ASN A 36 1.05 -0.85 -11.16
C ASN A 36 0.50 -0.35 -9.81
N VAL A 37 1.19 -0.72 -8.73
CA VAL A 37 0.75 -0.43 -7.35
C VAL A 37 0.58 1.07 -7.10
N GLY A 38 1.49 1.90 -7.59
CA GLY A 38 1.45 3.34 -7.40
C GLY A 38 0.23 3.98 -8.07
N LEU A 39 -0.09 3.58 -9.30
CA LEU A 39 -1.29 4.04 -9.99
C LEU A 39 -2.57 3.57 -9.32
N VAL A 40 -2.65 2.29 -8.95
CA VAL A 40 -3.82 1.76 -8.24
C VAL A 40 -4.04 2.54 -6.94
N LYS A 41 -2.98 2.84 -6.19
CA LYS A 41 -3.04 3.70 -5.00
C LYS A 41 -3.51 5.13 -5.34
N CYS A 42 -3.08 5.71 -6.46
CA CYS A 42 -3.58 7.00 -6.92
C CYS A 42 -5.08 7.00 -7.19
N VAL A 43 -5.59 5.95 -7.85
CA VAL A 43 -7.02 5.80 -8.13
C VAL A 43 -7.83 5.60 -6.85
N VAL A 44 -7.34 4.77 -5.92
CA VAL A 44 -7.99 4.61 -4.62
C VAL A 44 -7.99 5.93 -3.83
N ALA A 45 -6.86 6.62 -3.81
CA ALA A 45 -6.72 7.87 -3.07
C ALA A 45 -7.60 8.99 -3.63
N SER A 46 -7.77 9.09 -4.95
CA SER A 46 -8.60 10.12 -5.57
C SER A 46 -10.06 10.07 -5.12
N GLY A 47 -10.59 8.88 -4.81
CA GLY A 47 -11.92 8.70 -4.24
C GLY A 47 -12.01 8.94 -2.73
N LEU A 48 -10.89 8.88 -2.00
CA LEU A 48 -10.87 8.99 -0.53
C LEU A 48 -10.41 10.37 -0.03
N PHE A 49 -9.84 11.23 -0.86
CA PHE A 49 -9.48 12.59 -0.42
C PHE A 49 -10.72 13.37 0.05
N PRO A 50 -10.60 14.16 1.14
CA PRO A 50 -9.37 14.56 1.84
C PRO A 50 -8.99 13.67 3.04
N ASN A 51 -9.48 12.43 3.13
CA ASN A 51 -9.26 11.56 4.27
C ASN A 51 -7.82 11.01 4.30
N VAL A 52 -6.90 11.81 4.83
CA VAL A 52 -5.48 11.47 4.96
C VAL A 52 -5.08 11.39 6.43
N VAL A 53 -4.25 10.40 6.75
CA VAL A 53 -3.64 10.24 8.06
C VAL A 53 -2.14 9.98 7.91
N MET A 54 -1.36 10.51 8.84
CA MET A 54 0.09 10.31 8.93
C MET A 54 0.41 9.36 10.09
N ASN A 55 1.12 8.27 9.78
CA ASN A 55 1.70 7.37 10.75
C ASN A 55 2.88 8.04 11.46
N ARG A 56 2.87 8.01 12.79
CA ARG A 56 3.92 8.56 13.68
C ARG A 56 4.72 7.48 14.39
N GLY A 57 4.48 6.21 14.04
CA GLY A 57 5.09 5.05 14.69
C GLY A 57 4.29 4.55 15.89
N LYS A 58 4.62 3.34 16.36
CA LYS A 58 3.97 2.71 17.53
C LYS A 58 2.43 2.67 17.43
N ARG A 59 1.90 2.48 16.21
CA ARG A 59 0.45 2.50 15.91
C ARG A 59 -0.26 3.82 16.23
N LEU A 60 0.49 4.90 16.45
CA LEU A 60 -0.03 6.24 16.62
C LEU A 60 -0.13 6.92 15.26
N MET A 61 -1.29 7.46 14.97
CA MET A 61 -1.59 8.16 13.74
C MET A 61 -2.16 9.56 14.06
N ARG A 62 -1.99 10.50 13.11
CA ARG A 62 -2.56 11.85 13.20
C ARG A 62 -3.16 12.27 11.87
N ASN A 63 -4.29 12.97 11.89
CA ASN A 63 -4.83 13.69 10.74
C ASN A 63 -4.93 15.18 11.08
N LYS A 64 -5.54 15.97 10.19
CA LYS A 64 -5.75 17.41 10.39
C LYS A 64 -6.51 17.74 11.69
N LEU A 65 -7.48 16.90 12.07
CA LEU A 65 -8.43 17.19 13.16
C LEU A 65 -8.04 16.55 14.49
N ALA A 66 -7.28 15.46 14.46
CA ALA A 66 -6.96 14.66 15.64
C ALA A 66 -5.52 14.17 15.62
N ASN A 67 -4.85 14.35 16.77
CA ASN A 67 -3.44 13.96 16.95
C ASN A 67 -3.23 12.56 17.54
N ARG A 68 -4.32 11.89 17.96
CA ARG A 68 -4.28 10.58 18.60
C ARG A 68 -5.30 9.64 17.95
N LEU A 69 -4.87 9.03 16.86
CA LEU A 69 -5.61 8.01 16.13
C LEU A 69 -4.83 6.69 16.20
N SER A 70 -5.53 5.58 16.01
CA SER A 70 -4.90 4.27 15.88
C SER A 70 -5.53 3.46 14.76
N PRO A 71 -4.78 2.59 14.07
CA PRO A 71 -5.37 1.67 13.11
C PRO A 71 -6.31 0.70 13.86
N SER A 72 -7.49 0.45 13.32
CA SER A 72 -8.41 -0.56 13.87
C SER A 72 -7.73 -1.94 13.92
N SER A 73 -8.05 -2.74 14.94
CA SER A 73 -7.42 -4.05 15.16
C SER A 73 -7.61 -5.04 14.01
N SER A 74 -8.68 -4.90 13.23
CA SER A 74 -8.94 -5.69 12.02
C SER A 74 -8.10 -5.27 10.81
N SER A 75 -7.48 -4.08 10.84
CA SER A 75 -6.68 -3.58 9.73
C SER A 75 -5.38 -4.37 9.57
N VAL A 76 -4.98 -4.63 8.33
CA VAL A 76 -3.66 -5.22 8.02
C VAL A 76 -2.54 -4.35 8.60
N VAL A 77 -2.69 -3.03 8.53
CA VAL A 77 -1.72 -2.05 9.05
C VAL A 77 -1.51 -2.19 10.57
N HIS A 78 -2.50 -2.69 11.32
CA HIS A 78 -2.35 -2.93 12.75
C HIS A 78 -1.33 -4.03 13.05
N ARG A 79 -1.19 -5.00 12.14
CA ARG A 79 -0.30 -6.17 12.24
C ARG A 79 1.03 -5.97 11.50
N THR A 80 1.13 -4.97 10.64
CA THR A 80 2.37 -4.63 9.91
C THR A 80 3.43 -4.04 10.84
N SER A 81 4.69 -4.47 10.70
CA SER A 81 5.80 -3.87 11.44
C SER A 81 6.04 -2.43 11.00
N GLN A 82 6.53 -1.59 11.90
CA GLN A 82 6.83 -0.18 11.59
C GLN A 82 7.96 -0.04 10.55
N GLU A 83 8.84 -1.03 10.49
CA GLU A 83 9.95 -1.12 9.53
C GLU A 83 9.47 -1.38 8.11
N ASP A 84 8.32 -2.05 7.96
CA ASP A 84 7.70 -2.35 6.66
C ASP A 84 6.90 -1.16 6.12
N ILE A 85 6.54 -0.19 6.98
CA ILE A 85 5.82 1.02 6.56
C ILE A 85 6.84 2.04 6.02
N THR A 86 7.07 2.03 4.72
CA THR A 86 8.06 2.88 4.03
C THR A 86 7.59 4.32 3.82
N GLN A 87 6.29 4.53 3.62
CA GLN A 87 5.67 5.84 3.48
C GLN A 87 4.86 6.17 4.75
N PRO A 88 4.91 7.40 5.28
CA PRO A 88 4.18 7.74 6.48
C PRO A 88 2.69 8.03 6.21
N PHE A 89 2.26 8.16 4.96
CA PHE A 89 0.91 8.62 4.63
C PHE A 89 -0.02 7.47 4.30
N PHE A 90 -1.26 7.61 4.75
CA PHE A 90 -2.35 6.68 4.44
C PHE A 90 -3.60 7.48 4.08
N VAL A 91 -4.35 6.99 3.10
CA VAL A 91 -5.75 7.36 2.94
C VAL A 91 -6.62 6.37 3.72
N TYR A 92 -7.80 6.82 4.14
CA TYR A 92 -8.72 5.98 4.91
C TYR A 92 -10.17 6.19 4.50
N ASP A 93 -10.98 5.18 4.77
CA ASP A 93 -12.41 5.15 4.44
C ASP A 93 -13.23 5.81 5.56
N GLU A 94 -13.10 5.29 6.78
CA GLU A 94 -13.89 5.75 7.92
C GLU A 94 -13.07 5.97 9.19
N LEU A 95 -13.57 6.90 10.02
CA LEU A 95 -13.10 7.18 11.36
C LEU A 95 -14.17 6.76 12.36
N VAL A 96 -13.85 5.81 13.23
CA VAL A 96 -14.81 5.20 14.16
C VAL A 96 -14.35 5.40 15.59
N LYS A 97 -15.26 5.82 16.46
CA LYS A 97 -15.00 5.88 17.90
C LYS A 97 -15.15 4.49 18.51
N SER A 98 -14.10 3.99 19.16
CA SER A 98 -14.15 2.71 19.87
C SER A 98 -15.05 2.83 21.11
N SER A 99 -16.02 1.92 21.24
CA SER A 99 -16.87 1.81 22.43
C SER A 99 -16.09 1.45 23.69
N GLU A 100 -15.00 0.69 23.54
CA GLU A 100 -14.21 0.16 24.65
C GLU A 100 -13.16 1.14 25.17
N SER A 101 -12.57 1.96 24.29
CA SER A 101 -11.37 2.75 24.63
C SER A 101 -11.51 4.25 24.49
N ASP A 102 -12.70 4.76 24.13
CA ASP A 102 -13.00 6.17 23.79
C ASP A 102 -12.09 6.76 22.68
N ARG A 103 -11.16 5.96 22.15
CA ARG A 103 -10.18 6.33 21.15
C ARG A 103 -10.79 6.24 19.76
N LEU A 104 -10.35 7.17 18.92
CA LEU A 104 -10.66 7.15 17.49
C LEU A 104 -9.78 6.11 16.79
N GLN A 105 -10.42 5.23 16.06
CA GLN A 105 -9.80 4.20 15.23
C GLN A 105 -10.04 4.51 13.75
N VAL A 106 -9.02 4.23 12.94
CA VAL A 106 -9.05 4.43 11.50
C VAL A 106 -9.20 3.08 10.80
N ARG A 107 -10.13 2.98 9.84
CA ARG A 107 -10.40 1.79 9.05
C ARG A 107 -10.24 2.06 7.55
N GLY A 108 -10.11 1.00 6.76
CA GLY A 108 -9.89 1.11 5.30
C GLY A 108 -8.56 1.78 4.94
N LEU A 109 -7.49 1.50 5.70
CA LEU A 109 -6.20 2.16 5.52
C LEU A 109 -5.46 1.64 4.28
N THR A 110 -5.11 2.57 3.39
CA THR A 110 -4.22 2.29 2.25
C THR A 110 -3.00 3.20 2.32
N ASN A 111 -1.80 2.61 2.35
CA ASN A 111 -0.55 3.37 2.34
C ASN A 111 -0.35 4.04 0.98
N VAL A 112 -0.01 5.33 0.95
CA VAL A 112 0.15 6.10 -0.28
C VAL A 112 1.44 6.91 -0.28
N PRO A 113 2.12 7.07 -1.43
CA PRO A 113 3.27 7.95 -1.52
C PRO A 113 2.86 9.44 -1.45
N LEU A 114 3.79 10.31 -1.06
CA LEU A 114 3.55 11.76 -1.05
C LEU A 114 3.12 12.28 -2.43
N TRP A 115 3.70 11.73 -3.50
CA TRP A 115 3.33 12.07 -4.88
C TRP A 115 1.84 11.87 -5.16
N THR A 116 1.23 10.80 -4.62
CA THR A 116 -0.21 10.58 -4.75
C THR A 116 -1.01 11.73 -4.13
N ILE A 117 -0.64 12.20 -2.94
CA ILE A 117 -1.32 13.33 -2.28
C ILE A 117 -1.15 14.61 -3.11
N LEU A 118 0.06 14.86 -3.61
CA LEU A 118 0.35 16.08 -4.38
C LEU A 118 -0.43 16.10 -5.69
N LEU A 119 -0.41 15.00 -6.43
CA LEU A 119 -1.01 14.89 -7.77
C LEU A 119 -2.53 14.76 -7.71
N MET A 120 -3.05 13.86 -6.86
CA MET A 120 -4.47 13.50 -6.81
C MET A 120 -5.26 14.30 -5.76
N GLY A 121 -4.59 15.06 -4.88
CA GLY A 121 -5.27 15.90 -3.89
C GLY A 121 -6.22 16.92 -4.54
N THR A 122 -7.39 17.09 -3.94
CA THR A 122 -8.44 17.97 -4.44
C THR A 122 -8.18 19.45 -4.10
N SER A 123 -9.06 20.35 -4.55
CA SER A 123 -9.02 21.77 -4.17
C SER A 123 -9.15 22.00 -2.65
N SER A 124 -9.70 21.05 -1.91
CA SER A 124 -9.77 21.09 -0.44
C SER A 124 -8.43 20.79 0.24
N MET A 125 -7.38 20.43 -0.50
CA MET A 125 -6.03 20.22 0.00
C MET A 125 -5.02 21.15 -0.70
N PRO A 126 -5.09 22.47 -0.44
CA PRO A 126 -4.23 23.45 -1.11
C PRO A 126 -2.76 23.22 -0.80
N VAL A 127 -1.89 23.45 -1.78
CA VAL A 127 -0.44 23.34 -1.60
C VAL A 127 0.18 24.73 -1.70
N VAL A 128 0.81 25.18 -0.61
CA VAL A 128 1.42 26.51 -0.45
C VAL A 128 2.93 26.35 -0.26
N TYR A 129 3.71 27.30 -0.80
CA TYR A 129 5.14 27.38 -0.53
C TYR A 129 5.37 28.41 0.57
N ARG A 130 6.25 28.09 1.52
CA ARG A 130 6.69 28.97 2.59
C ARG A 130 8.15 29.32 2.37
N ASP A 131 8.39 30.51 1.82
CA ASP A 131 9.75 31.02 1.51
C ASP A 131 10.60 31.15 2.77
N ASP A 132 9.98 31.52 3.90
CA ASP A 132 10.64 31.69 5.20
C ASP A 132 11.25 30.40 5.75
N LEU A 133 10.66 29.25 5.40
CA LEU A 133 11.10 27.94 5.89
C LEU A 133 11.70 27.05 4.79
N ASN A 134 11.67 27.49 3.52
CA ASN A 134 11.99 26.68 2.35
C ASN A 134 11.26 25.31 2.33
N LEU A 135 9.96 25.35 2.63
CA LEU A 135 9.11 24.16 2.73
C LEU A 135 7.81 24.35 1.96
N ALA A 136 7.31 23.25 1.41
CA ALA A 136 5.97 23.17 0.88
C ALA A 136 5.02 22.59 1.94
N VAL A 137 3.79 23.12 1.98
CA VAL A 137 2.76 22.74 2.94
C VAL A 137 1.49 22.36 2.20
N VAL A 138 1.03 21.12 2.37
CA VAL A 138 -0.29 20.66 1.89
C VAL A 138 -1.29 20.77 3.02
N ASP A 139 -2.40 21.44 2.73
CA ASP A 139 -3.55 21.59 3.61
C ASP A 139 -3.18 22.09 5.02
N GLU A 140 -2.15 22.93 5.10
CA GLU A 140 -1.63 23.57 6.33
C GLU A 140 -0.96 22.63 7.36
N TRP A 141 -0.94 21.31 7.15
CA TRP A 141 -0.42 20.37 8.17
C TRP A 141 0.60 19.34 7.65
N ILE A 142 0.60 19.03 6.35
CA ILE A 142 1.59 18.13 5.74
C ILE A 142 2.73 18.97 5.18
N MET A 143 3.88 18.91 5.82
CA MET A 143 5.06 19.69 5.44
C MET A 143 6.11 18.78 4.79
N PHE A 144 6.73 19.25 3.71
CA PHE A 144 7.80 18.55 3.01
C PHE A 144 8.79 19.52 2.37
N ARG A 145 10.03 19.07 2.15
CA ARG A 145 11.04 19.86 1.42
C ARG A 145 10.82 19.74 -0.08
N ALA A 146 10.71 20.87 -0.74
CA ALA A 146 10.70 20.99 -2.19
C ALA A 146 11.14 22.41 -2.56
N SER A 147 11.70 22.60 -3.74
CA SER A 147 11.95 23.96 -4.26
C SER A 147 10.64 24.63 -4.69
N PHE A 148 10.61 25.95 -4.70
CA PHE A 148 9.50 26.70 -5.31
C PHE A 148 9.24 26.26 -6.76
N GLY A 149 10.30 26.09 -7.56
CA GLY A 149 10.20 25.64 -8.96
C GLY A 149 9.55 24.25 -9.09
N THR A 150 9.95 23.30 -8.24
CA THR A 150 9.30 21.96 -8.17
C THR A 150 7.80 22.09 -7.89
N LEU A 151 7.43 22.95 -6.94
CA LEU A 151 6.03 23.14 -6.59
C LEU A 151 5.23 23.82 -7.70
N GLU A 152 5.83 24.75 -8.42
CA GLU A 152 5.23 25.40 -9.58
C GLU A 152 5.00 24.38 -10.72
N LEU A 153 5.96 23.48 -10.97
CA LEU A 153 5.79 22.38 -11.92
C LEU A 153 4.64 21.46 -11.54
N ILE A 154 4.53 21.07 -10.27
CA ILE A 154 3.39 20.26 -9.77
C ILE A 154 2.06 20.99 -10.03
N ARG A 155 1.98 22.30 -9.75
CA ARG A 155 0.77 23.09 -10.00
C ARG A 155 0.42 23.16 -11.49
N LYS A 156 1.42 23.37 -12.36
CA LYS A 156 1.24 23.38 -13.83
C LYS A 156 0.75 22.01 -14.31
N PHE A 157 1.35 20.93 -13.82
CA PHE A 157 0.95 19.56 -14.13
C PHE A 157 -0.51 19.29 -13.73
N LYS A 158 -0.91 19.61 -12.49
CA LYS A 158 -2.29 19.43 -12.02
C LYS A 158 -3.30 20.22 -12.85
N ARG A 159 -2.98 21.46 -13.23
CA ARG A 159 -3.85 22.27 -14.10
C ARG A 159 -4.02 21.63 -15.47
N ALA A 160 -2.92 21.14 -16.06
CA ALA A 160 -2.98 20.43 -17.34
C ALA A 160 -3.83 19.15 -17.24
N MET A 161 -3.61 18.35 -16.19
CA MET A 161 -4.39 17.14 -15.92
C MET A 161 -5.88 17.43 -15.76
N ASN A 162 -6.26 18.38 -14.90
CA ASN A 162 -7.66 18.75 -14.70
C ASN A 162 -8.32 19.29 -15.97
N THR A 163 -7.56 20.02 -16.80
CA THR A 163 -8.04 20.50 -18.10
C THR A 163 -8.34 19.33 -19.04
N CYS A 164 -7.43 18.35 -19.13
CA CYS A 164 -7.61 17.20 -20.01
C CYS A 164 -8.74 16.27 -19.53
N LEU A 165 -8.87 16.07 -18.22
CA LEU A 165 -9.98 15.35 -17.61
C LEU A 165 -11.32 16.08 -17.87
N GLY A 166 -11.35 17.40 -17.71
CA GLY A 166 -12.55 18.21 -18.01
C GLY A 166 -12.99 18.08 -19.46
N ARG A 167 -12.04 18.07 -20.41
CA ARG A 167 -12.32 17.87 -21.84
C ARG A 167 -12.88 16.48 -22.14
N LYS A 168 -12.41 15.46 -21.42
CA LYS A 168 -12.90 14.07 -21.58
C LYS A 168 -14.39 13.93 -21.28
N PHE A 169 -14.97 14.79 -20.42
CA PHE A 169 -16.41 14.83 -20.17
C PHE A 169 -17.20 15.52 -21.29
N LEU A 170 -16.59 16.42 -22.06
CA LEU A 170 -17.23 17.12 -23.17
C LEU A 170 -17.17 16.31 -24.45
N ASP A 171 -15.99 15.76 -24.76
CA ASP A 171 -15.76 14.87 -25.89
C ASP A 171 -14.85 13.70 -25.44
N PRO A 172 -15.42 12.51 -25.21
CA PRO A 172 -14.63 11.34 -24.81
C PRO A 172 -13.76 10.80 -25.96
N SER A 173 -14.06 11.16 -27.21
CA SER A 173 -13.42 10.63 -28.42
C SER A 173 -12.35 11.57 -29.00
N ASP A 174 -12.08 12.72 -28.37
CA ASP A 174 -11.00 13.63 -28.77
C ASP A 174 -9.62 12.95 -28.70
N GLU A 175 -9.11 12.52 -29.86
CA GLU A 175 -7.85 11.80 -30.02
C GLU A 175 -6.67 12.59 -29.44
N LYS A 176 -6.59 13.90 -29.69
CA LYS A 176 -5.50 14.75 -29.23
C LYS A 176 -5.51 14.91 -27.71
N ASN A 177 -6.68 14.96 -27.09
CA ASN A 177 -6.79 14.98 -25.64
C ASN A 177 -6.43 13.61 -25.03
N ASN A 178 -6.77 12.52 -25.71
CA ASN A 178 -6.47 11.16 -25.27
C ASN A 178 -4.96 10.87 -25.29
N GLU A 179 -4.26 11.29 -26.34
CA GLU A 179 -2.79 11.21 -26.41
C GLU A 179 -2.12 11.96 -25.25
N LYS A 180 -2.61 13.16 -24.92
CA LYS A 180 -2.11 13.93 -23.78
C LYS A 180 -2.39 13.27 -22.44
N LEU A 181 -3.58 12.68 -22.27
CA LEU A 181 -3.90 11.92 -21.05
C LEU A 181 -2.99 10.71 -20.90
N GLU A 182 -2.59 10.10 -22.01
CA GLU A 182 -1.65 8.98 -22.04
C GLU A 182 -0.22 9.40 -21.65
N GLU A 183 0.24 10.56 -22.13
CA GLU A 183 1.49 11.19 -21.67
C GLU A 183 1.44 11.49 -20.16
N LEU A 184 0.36 12.09 -19.68
CA LEU A 184 0.17 12.40 -18.26
C LEU A 184 0.13 11.13 -17.41
N ARG A 185 -0.53 10.06 -17.88
CA ARG A 185 -0.55 8.73 -17.23
C ARG A 185 0.88 8.22 -17.05
N SER A 186 1.69 8.27 -18.11
CA SER A 186 3.08 7.83 -18.08
C SER A 186 3.92 8.63 -17.07
N ILE A 187 3.76 9.96 -17.02
CA ILE A 187 4.43 10.81 -16.03
C ILE A 187 3.99 10.45 -14.61
N ILE A 188 2.70 10.22 -14.37
CA ILE A 188 2.21 9.82 -13.04
C ILE A 188 2.85 8.50 -12.61
N LYS A 189 2.90 7.50 -13.51
CA LYS A 189 3.52 6.19 -13.25
C LYS A 189 4.96 6.31 -12.76
N GLU A 190 5.72 7.19 -13.41
CA GLU A 190 7.10 7.46 -13.03
C GLU A 190 7.15 8.15 -11.66
N LEU A 191 6.43 9.26 -11.49
CA LEU A 191 6.44 10.05 -10.26
C LEU A 191 6.05 9.23 -9.02
N VAL A 192 5.00 8.41 -9.08
CA VAL A 192 4.54 7.62 -7.92
C VAL A 192 5.53 6.52 -7.52
N SER A 193 6.41 6.14 -8.44
CA SER A 193 7.48 5.17 -8.20
C SER A 193 8.77 5.83 -7.73
N THR A 194 8.92 7.14 -7.95
CA THR A 194 10.12 7.90 -7.59
C THR A 194 10.29 8.01 -6.07
N PRO A 195 11.43 7.56 -5.52
CA PRO A 195 11.72 7.70 -4.11
C PRO A 195 11.77 9.17 -3.66
N PHE A 196 11.28 9.45 -2.46
CA PHE A 196 11.24 10.79 -1.90
C PHE A 196 12.06 10.86 -0.61
N LYS A 197 13.05 11.75 -0.55
CA LYS A 197 13.82 12.00 0.68
C LYS A 197 13.19 13.15 1.46
N PRO A 198 12.64 12.92 2.66
CA PRO A 198 11.88 13.94 3.38
C PRO A 198 12.74 15.05 3.99
N ASN A 199 13.94 14.70 4.42
CA ASN A 199 14.90 15.63 5.01
C ASN A 199 16.30 15.01 4.99
N ASP A 200 17.31 15.85 5.19
CA ASP A 200 18.72 15.40 5.25
C ASP A 200 19.11 14.80 6.61
N LEU A 201 18.19 14.78 7.57
CA LEU A 201 18.41 14.23 8.92
C LEU A 201 18.03 12.75 9.03
N SER A 202 17.39 12.19 7.99
CA SER A 202 16.92 10.81 7.95
C SER A 202 17.45 10.14 6.69
N ASP A 203 18.18 9.04 6.88
CA ASP A 203 18.65 8.21 5.77
C ASP A 203 17.51 7.40 5.13
N ARG A 204 16.37 7.26 5.83
CA ARG A 204 15.22 6.51 5.34
C ARG A 204 14.52 7.28 4.23
N VAL A 205 14.66 6.77 3.01
CA VAL A 205 13.95 7.24 1.82
C VAL A 205 12.53 6.68 1.83
N TRP A 206 11.57 7.50 1.43
CA TRP A 206 10.20 7.08 1.22
C TRP A 206 10.05 6.54 -0.19
N GLU A 207 9.85 5.23 -0.34
CA GLU A 207 9.70 4.57 -1.63
C GLU A 207 8.52 3.60 -1.65
N GLU A 208 7.95 3.37 -2.83
CA GLU A 208 6.88 2.40 -3.06
C GLU A 208 7.48 1.00 -3.24
N LYS A 209 7.18 0.07 -2.33
CA LYS A 209 7.68 -1.32 -2.37
C LYS A 209 6.58 -2.35 -2.59
N GLY A 210 5.33 -1.92 -2.74
CA GLY A 210 4.22 -2.85 -2.87
C GLY A 210 4.33 -3.69 -4.13
N THR A 211 3.85 -4.93 -4.04
CA THR A 211 3.67 -5.80 -5.20
C THR A 211 2.24 -6.33 -5.15
N ILE A 212 1.51 -6.19 -6.26
CA ILE A 212 0.20 -6.81 -6.39
C ILE A 212 0.42 -8.30 -6.66
N ILE A 213 -0.06 -9.14 -5.76
CA ILE A 213 0.11 -10.59 -5.84
C ILE A 213 -0.91 -11.14 -6.83
N GLU A 214 -0.44 -11.79 -7.89
CA GLU A 214 -1.32 -12.52 -8.80
C GLU A 214 -1.98 -13.72 -8.08
N PRO A 215 -3.22 -14.08 -8.46
CA PRO A 215 -3.86 -15.28 -7.95
C PRO A 215 -2.99 -16.53 -8.22
N ARG A 216 -2.54 -17.21 -7.16
CA ARG A 216 -1.67 -18.39 -7.29
C ARG A 216 -2.29 -19.44 -8.21
N LYS A 217 -1.55 -19.84 -9.25
CA LYS A 217 -1.97 -20.84 -10.25
C LYS A 217 -2.05 -22.27 -9.73
N ALA A 218 -1.39 -22.57 -8.61
CA ALA A 218 -1.41 -23.88 -7.97
C ALA A 218 -1.71 -23.75 -6.47
N PRO A 219 -2.40 -24.74 -5.87
CA PRO A 219 -2.49 -24.84 -4.42
C PRO A 219 -1.07 -24.90 -3.82
N LYS A 220 -0.88 -24.20 -2.70
CA LYS A 220 0.40 -24.22 -1.97
C LYS A 220 0.62 -25.66 -1.51
N GLN A 221 1.55 -26.40 -2.14
CA GLN A 221 1.96 -27.69 -1.61
C GLN A 221 2.51 -27.44 -0.22
N GLU A 222 1.79 -27.90 0.80
CA GLU A 222 2.35 -28.04 2.14
C GLU A 222 3.56 -28.95 1.99
N LYS A 223 4.75 -28.44 2.30
CA LYS A 223 5.91 -29.30 2.50
C LYS A 223 5.56 -30.22 3.67
N SER A 224 5.12 -31.43 3.36
CA SER A 224 5.05 -32.52 4.33
C SER A 224 6.43 -32.61 4.98
N LEU A 225 6.47 -32.47 6.30
CA LEU A 225 7.63 -32.82 7.12
C LEU A 225 8.10 -34.21 6.68
N PRO A 226 9.41 -34.45 6.54
CA PRO A 226 9.89 -35.78 6.17
C PRO A 226 9.53 -36.76 7.29
N GLU A 227 8.59 -37.67 6.99
CA GLU A 227 8.41 -38.92 7.72
C GLU A 227 9.66 -39.77 7.51
N THR A 228 10.61 -39.73 8.45
CA THR A 228 11.66 -40.75 8.50
C THR A 228 11.12 -41.98 9.22
N GLY A 229 10.43 -42.82 8.45
CA GLY A 229 10.05 -44.17 8.81
C GLY A 229 11.28 -45.09 8.92
N ARG A 230 11.22 -45.95 9.94
CA ARG A 230 12.13 -47.03 10.33
C ARG A 230 12.62 -47.91 9.17
N SER A 231 13.88 -48.36 9.28
CA SER A 231 14.26 -49.72 8.88
C SER A 231 15.06 -50.38 10.01
N LEU A 232 14.58 -51.55 10.43
CA LEU A 232 15.24 -52.48 11.34
C LEU A 232 16.30 -53.28 10.56
N SER A 233 17.49 -53.44 11.12
CA SER A 233 18.31 -54.64 10.91
C SER A 233 19.16 -54.92 12.15
N SER A 234 19.03 -56.14 12.65
CA SER A 234 19.60 -56.77 13.84
C SER A 234 21.12 -56.97 13.82
N SER A 235 21.78 -56.85 14.98
CA SER A 235 22.63 -57.92 15.58
C SER A 235 23.32 -57.48 16.89
N SER A 236 22.99 -58.22 17.96
CA SER A 236 23.83 -58.71 19.08
C SER A 236 24.69 -57.77 19.98
N SER A 237 24.37 -57.85 21.29
CA SER A 237 25.23 -57.92 22.50
C SER A 237 26.11 -56.68 22.82
N GLU A 238 26.22 -56.14 24.04
CA GLU A 238 26.35 -56.73 25.39
C GLU A 238 25.89 -55.72 26.48
N ASN A 239 25.75 -56.23 27.70
CA ASN A 239 25.33 -55.58 28.95
C ASN A 239 26.19 -54.38 29.38
N GLU A 240 25.59 -53.38 30.05
CA GLU A 240 26.06 -52.93 31.37
C GLU A 240 25.07 -51.97 32.07
N GLU A 241 24.96 -52.15 33.38
CA GLU A 241 24.02 -51.53 34.30
C GLU A 241 24.47 -50.10 34.74
N VAL A 242 23.50 -49.17 34.78
CA VAL A 242 23.16 -48.15 35.83
C VAL A 242 24.25 -47.87 36.90
N PRO A 243 24.59 -46.60 37.29
CA PRO A 243 23.59 -45.75 37.93
C PRO A 243 23.63 -44.21 37.82
N ILE A 244 22.45 -43.71 38.17
CA ILE A 244 21.98 -42.35 38.42
C ILE A 244 22.75 -41.72 39.60
N GLU A 245 23.23 -40.49 39.44
CA GLU A 245 23.57 -39.63 40.59
C GLU A 245 22.78 -38.32 40.53
N THR A 246 22.00 -38.11 41.60
CA THR A 246 21.19 -36.94 41.89
C THR A 246 21.99 -36.05 42.84
N LYS A 247 22.18 -34.75 42.53
CA LYS A 247 22.44 -33.74 43.58
C LYS A 247 21.69 -32.44 43.32
N ARG A 248 20.89 -32.10 44.34
CA ARG A 248 20.21 -30.84 44.63
C ARG A 248 21.13 -29.91 45.43
N ALA A 249 20.67 -28.66 45.57
CA ALA A 249 21.02 -27.61 46.56
C ALA A 249 22.29 -26.80 46.23
N GLU A 250 22.42 -25.50 46.49
CA GLU A 250 21.59 -24.44 47.11
C GLU A 250 22.26 -23.08 46.70
N VAL A 251 21.48 -22.04 46.38
CA VAL A 251 21.37 -20.76 47.13
C VAL A 251 22.69 -20.08 47.51
N GLU A 252 22.95 -18.89 46.96
CA GLU A 252 23.27 -17.70 47.77
C GLU A 252 23.17 -16.40 46.97
N ALA A 253 22.59 -15.39 47.62
CA ALA A 253 22.41 -14.02 47.16
C ALA A 253 23.36 -13.10 47.93
N THR A 254 23.90 -12.06 47.29
CA THR A 254 24.39 -10.76 47.85
C THR A 254 25.20 -10.06 46.73
N VAL A 255 25.19 -8.75 46.47
CA VAL A 255 24.63 -7.52 47.09
C VAL A 255 24.12 -6.64 45.95
#